data_AF-A0A165E327-F1
#
_entry.id   AF-A0A165E327-F1
#
_cell.length_a   1.000
_cell.length_b   1.000
_cell.length_c   1.000
_cell.angle_alpha   90.00
_cell.angle_beta   90.00
_cell.angle_gamma   90.00
#
_symmetry.space_group_name_H-M   'P 1'
#
loop_
_entity.id
_entity.type
_entity.pdbx_description
1 polymer ?
#
loop_
_entity_poly.entity_id
_entity_poly.type
_entity_poly.pdbx_seq_one_letter_code
_entity_poly.pdbx_strand_id
1 'polypeptide(L)'
;DVDMVVCTPLPQEEVKRRIAAHNERVHLVPSKTPGMNYRVLRYGTDASDSCSALKLIKVDVLVAEENLCIPSITSDRILHVNGWPLPPLSFLFLLRLQGWSDHRHAELDHHREKTEVDVTDLSLHLVPYCLASAIAGGRTLWDDAQQYLPDRFLRLSRARAAAFVYEHPWAADDWATLGFPATELEIRRPIASPFSLLVEYETETESEESDISSS
;
A
#
# COMPACT_ATOMS: atom_id res chain seq x y z
N ASP A 1 11.82 4.47 -9.02
CA ASP A 1 11.86 3.34 -8.07
C ASP A 1 10.90 2.26 -8.57
N VAL A 2 10.99 1.05 -8.03
CA VAL A 2 10.06 -0.06 -8.29
C VAL A 2 9.61 -0.61 -6.95
N ASP A 3 8.31 -0.62 -6.70
CA ASP A 3 7.72 -1.22 -5.51
C ASP A 3 7.29 -2.66 -5.81
N MET A 4 7.69 -3.59 -4.97
CA MET A 4 7.30 -5.00 -5.06
C MET A 4 6.68 -5.46 -3.74
N VAL A 5 5.41 -5.86 -3.81
CA VAL A 5 4.73 -6.50 -2.69
C VAL A 5 5.03 -8.00 -2.71
N VAL A 6 5.46 -8.55 -1.57
CA VAL A 6 5.82 -9.96 -1.43
C VAL A 6 4.99 -10.59 -0.31
N CYS A 7 4.18 -11.57 -0.65
CA CYS A 7 3.39 -12.34 0.31
C CYS A 7 4.23 -13.54 0.77
N THR A 8 4.95 -13.40 1.87
CA THR A 8 5.87 -14.42 2.39
C THR A 8 6.04 -14.30 3.90
N PRO A 9 6.24 -15.41 4.62
CA PRO A 9 6.58 -15.35 6.05
C PRO A 9 8.04 -14.93 6.30
N LEU A 10 8.84 -14.74 5.24
CA LEU A 10 10.24 -14.35 5.38
C LEU A 10 10.36 -12.86 5.72
N PRO A 11 11.23 -12.48 6.67
CA PRO A 11 11.49 -11.07 6.95
C PRO A 11 11.98 -10.33 5.71
N GLN A 12 11.62 -9.05 5.58
CA GLN A 12 11.99 -8.19 4.45
C GLN A 12 13.48 -8.27 4.05
N GLU A 13 14.42 -8.23 5.01
CA GLU A 13 15.86 -8.30 4.72
C GLU A 13 16.30 -9.67 4.18
N GLU A 14 15.63 -10.75 4.59
CA GLU A 14 15.89 -12.09 4.04
C GLU A 14 15.38 -12.20 2.60
N VAL A 15 14.22 -11.63 2.30
CA VAL A 15 13.70 -11.55 0.93
C VAL A 15 14.69 -10.80 0.02
N LYS A 16 15.17 -9.63 0.46
CA LYS A 16 16.18 -8.86 -0.29
C LYS A 16 17.47 -9.64 -0.53
N ARG A 17 17.97 -10.37 0.48
CA ARG A 17 19.16 -11.24 0.33
C ARG A 17 18.95 -12.32 -0.72
N ARG A 18 17.79 -12.97 -0.73
CA ARG A 18 17.48 -14.01 -1.73
C ARG A 18 17.41 -13.43 -3.14
N ILE A 19 16.76 -12.29 -3.34
CA ILE A 19 16.69 -11.65 -4.66
C ILE A 19 18.09 -11.31 -5.18
N ALA A 20 18.93 -10.68 -4.35
CA ALA A 20 20.30 -10.34 -4.72
C ALA A 20 21.18 -11.57 -5.01
N ALA A 21 20.96 -12.69 -4.31
CA ALA A 21 21.67 -13.93 -4.55
C ALA A 21 21.28 -14.62 -5.87
N HIS A 22 20.07 -14.38 -6.38
CA HIS A 22 19.57 -15.00 -7.61
C HIS A 22 19.81 -14.18 -8.88
N ASN A 23 20.17 -12.89 -8.74
CA ASN A 23 20.38 -12.01 -9.89
C ASN A 23 21.59 -11.10 -9.67
N GLU A 24 22.64 -11.31 -10.46
CA GLU A 24 23.91 -10.56 -10.37
C GLU A 24 23.76 -9.04 -10.61
N ARG A 25 22.67 -8.61 -11.25
CA ARG A 25 22.37 -7.18 -11.46
C ARG A 25 21.67 -6.54 -10.26
N VAL A 26 21.32 -7.33 -9.24
CA VAL A 26 20.66 -6.85 -8.04
C VAL A 26 21.68 -6.76 -6.90
N HIS A 27 21.81 -5.57 -6.34
CA HIS A 27 22.79 -5.26 -5.31
C HIS A 27 22.13 -4.80 -4.01
N LEU A 28 22.64 -5.29 -2.89
CA LEU A 28 22.29 -4.83 -1.55
C LEU A 28 23.27 -3.75 -1.09
N VAL A 29 22.81 -2.49 -1.07
CA VAL A 29 23.63 -1.35 -0.66
C VAL A 29 23.25 -0.90 0.75
N PRO A 30 24.20 -0.59 1.65
CA PRO A 30 23.89 -0.04 2.96
C PRO A 30 23.03 1.23 2.89
N SER A 31 22.16 1.43 3.89
CA SER A 31 21.41 2.68 4.03
C SER A 31 22.37 3.88 4.18
N LYS A 32 21.96 5.03 3.62
CA LYS A 32 22.65 6.30 3.83
C LYS A 32 22.25 6.97 5.16
N THR A 33 21.17 6.50 5.80
CA THR A 33 20.66 7.08 7.04
C THR A 33 21.57 6.66 8.20
N PRO A 34 22.14 7.62 8.97
CA PRO A 34 22.98 7.30 10.13
C PRO A 34 22.24 6.42 11.14
N GLY A 35 22.91 5.38 11.64
CA GLY A 35 22.35 4.46 12.66
C GLY A 35 21.39 3.40 12.12
N MET A 36 21.00 3.45 10.84
CA MET A 36 20.16 2.42 10.23
C MET A 36 20.99 1.26 9.69
N ASN A 37 20.64 0.03 10.08
CA ASN A 37 21.32 -1.19 9.67
C ASN A 37 20.67 -1.90 8.47
N TYR A 38 19.53 -1.41 7.98
CA TYR A 38 18.84 -1.99 6.83
C TYR A 38 19.60 -1.73 5.51
N ARG A 39 19.36 -2.60 4.52
CA ARG A 39 19.95 -2.45 3.18
C ARG A 39 18.88 -2.07 2.15
N VAL A 40 19.32 -1.30 1.16
CA VAL A 40 18.52 -0.87 0.02
C VAL A 40 18.84 -1.79 -1.16
N LEU A 41 17.80 -2.38 -1.73
CA LEU A 41 17.93 -3.20 -2.93
C LEU A 41 18.01 -2.28 -4.16
N ARG A 42 19.00 -2.50 -5.02
CA ARG A 42 19.22 -1.71 -6.24
C ARG A 42 19.41 -2.61 -7.45
N TYR A 43 18.76 -2.30 -8.55
CA TYR A 43 18.89 -3.01 -9.83
C TYR A 43 19.73 -2.18 -10.81
N GLY A 44 20.78 -2.78 -11.38
CA GLY A 44 21.61 -2.19 -12.43
C GLY A 44 21.00 -2.38 -13.82
N THR A 45 20.87 -1.30 -14.59
CA THR A 45 20.24 -1.32 -15.92
C THR A 45 21.17 -1.73 -17.05
N ASP A 46 22.49 -1.59 -16.88
CA ASP A 46 23.48 -1.80 -17.94
C ASP A 46 24.33 -3.05 -17.69
N ALA A 47 24.50 -3.88 -18.72
CA ALA A 47 25.32 -5.09 -18.69
C ALA A 47 26.71 -4.90 -19.32
N SER A 48 26.95 -3.74 -19.95
CA SER A 48 28.17 -3.42 -20.69
C SER A 48 28.74 -2.10 -20.20
N ASP A 49 30.07 -2.07 -20.12
CA ASP A 49 30.91 -0.88 -20.00
C ASP A 49 31.17 -0.38 -18.59
N SER A 50 32.18 -1.02 -18.00
CA SER A 50 33.31 -0.36 -17.32
C SER A 50 33.29 1.17 -17.44
N CYS A 51 33.12 1.84 -16.30
CA CYS A 51 33.44 3.26 -16.07
C CYS A 51 32.34 4.34 -16.20
N SER A 52 31.05 3.99 -16.33
CA SER A 52 29.96 4.98 -16.10
C SER A 52 29.18 4.64 -14.85
N ALA A 53 28.82 5.65 -14.04
CA ALA A 53 28.06 5.50 -12.82
C ALA A 53 26.77 4.71 -13.11
N LEU A 54 26.72 3.44 -12.69
CA LEU A 54 25.58 2.55 -12.90
C LEU A 54 24.28 3.30 -12.56
N LYS A 55 23.37 3.39 -13.53
CA LYS A 55 22.02 3.88 -13.24
C LYS A 55 21.32 2.80 -12.41
N LEU A 56 21.39 2.97 -11.09
CA LEU A 56 20.80 2.04 -10.15
C LEU A 56 19.36 2.45 -9.87
N ILE A 57 18.42 1.54 -10.15
CA ILE A 57 17.01 1.69 -9.81
C ILE A 57 16.81 1.16 -8.39
N LYS A 58 16.23 1.95 -7.49
CA LYS A 58 15.82 1.49 -6.17
C LYS A 58 14.65 0.53 -6.31
N VAL A 59 14.74 -0.61 -5.63
CA VAL A 59 13.67 -1.60 -5.53
C VAL A 59 13.21 -1.65 -4.08
N ASP A 60 11.98 -1.22 -3.84
CA ASP A 60 11.34 -1.27 -2.53
C ASP A 60 10.59 -2.59 -2.37
N VAL A 61 11.03 -3.41 -1.42
CA VAL A 61 10.41 -4.70 -1.11
C VAL A 61 9.47 -4.49 0.06
N LEU A 62 8.17 -4.66 -0.16
CA LEU A 62 7.12 -4.51 0.85
C LEU A 62 6.60 -5.91 1.19
N VAL A 63 6.91 -6.40 2.39
CA VAL A 63 6.38 -7.70 2.83
C VAL A 63 4.97 -7.50 3.38
N ALA A 64 4.03 -8.31 2.91
CA ALA A 64 2.65 -8.28 3.38
C ALA A 64 2.57 -8.67 4.87
N GLU A 65 1.50 -8.24 5.55
CA GLU A 65 1.19 -8.55 6.95
C GLU A 65 2.20 -8.04 8.01
N GLU A 66 3.38 -7.56 7.62
CA GLU A 66 4.29 -6.81 8.50
C GLU A 66 3.72 -5.40 8.84
N ASN A 67 4.58 -4.51 9.38
CA ASN A 67 4.30 -3.15 9.86
C ASN A 67 3.47 -2.23 8.93
N LEU A 68 3.29 -2.60 7.66
CA LEU A 68 2.61 -1.81 6.64
C LEU A 68 1.11 -2.12 6.51
N CYS A 69 0.56 -3.09 7.26
CA CYS A 69 -0.85 -3.49 7.16
C CYS A 69 -1.30 -3.85 5.72
N ILE A 70 -0.36 -4.27 4.86
CA ILE A 70 -0.63 -4.68 3.48
C ILE A 70 -1.20 -6.10 3.53
N PRO A 71 -2.42 -6.37 3.01
CA PRO A 71 -2.98 -7.70 3.06
C PRO A 71 -2.27 -8.62 2.06
N SER A 72 -2.11 -9.88 2.43
CA SER A 72 -1.68 -10.91 1.47
C SER A 72 -2.78 -11.17 0.45
N ILE A 73 -2.38 -11.41 -0.80
CA ILE A 73 -3.28 -11.89 -1.86
C ILE A 73 -2.84 -13.28 -2.30
N THR A 74 -3.82 -14.11 -2.66
CA THR A 74 -3.55 -15.46 -3.15
C THR A 74 -3.03 -15.42 -4.59
N SER A 75 -2.24 -16.43 -4.97
CA SER A 75 -1.56 -16.46 -6.27
C SER A 75 -2.51 -16.45 -7.47
N ASP A 76 -3.73 -16.96 -7.32
CA ASP A 76 -4.78 -16.93 -8.36
C ASP A 76 -5.29 -15.50 -8.67
N ARG A 77 -5.02 -14.54 -7.78
CA ARG A 77 -5.35 -13.12 -7.98
C ARG A 77 -4.21 -12.32 -8.62
N ILE A 78 -3.02 -12.91 -8.74
CA ILE A 78 -1.88 -12.25 -9.39
C ILE A 78 -2.07 -12.33 -10.90
N LEU A 79 -2.27 -11.16 -11.51
CA LEU A 79 -2.41 -11.02 -12.95
C LEU A 79 -1.04 -11.14 -13.61
N HIS A 80 -0.98 -11.81 -14.75
CA HIS A 80 0.26 -11.92 -15.53
C HIS A 80 0.12 -11.15 -16.84
N VAL A 81 0.74 -9.98 -16.92
CA VAL A 81 0.69 -9.11 -18.10
C VAL A 81 2.08 -9.01 -18.70
N ASN A 82 2.25 -9.46 -19.94
CA ASN A 82 3.55 -9.51 -20.63
C ASN A 82 4.65 -10.24 -19.81
N GLY A 83 4.26 -11.30 -19.09
CA GLY A 83 5.17 -12.07 -18.24
C GLY A 83 5.45 -11.45 -16.86
N TRP A 84 4.85 -10.30 -16.53
CA TRP A 84 5.02 -9.64 -15.24
C TRP A 84 3.87 -9.93 -14.29
N PRO A 85 4.14 -10.33 -13.04
CA PRO A 85 3.13 -10.45 -12.00
C PRO A 85 2.69 -9.05 -11.55
N LEU A 86 1.40 -8.76 -11.67
CA LEU A 86 0.79 -7.52 -11.24
C LEU A 86 -0.34 -7.82 -10.26
N PRO A 87 -0.53 -6.99 -9.22
CA PRO A 87 -1.70 -7.12 -8.35
C PRO A 87 -2.98 -6.72 -9.11
N PRO A 88 -4.16 -7.14 -8.62
CA PRO A 88 -5.42 -6.59 -9.08
C PRO A 88 -5.46 -5.06 -8.96
N LEU A 89 -6.19 -4.40 -9.85
CA LEU A 89 -6.31 -2.94 -9.85
C LEU A 89 -6.91 -2.40 -8.54
N SER A 90 -7.90 -3.10 -7.97
CA SER A 90 -8.52 -2.75 -6.69
C SER A 90 -7.52 -2.79 -5.53
N PHE A 91 -6.63 -3.79 -5.49
CA PHE A 91 -5.55 -3.88 -4.52
C PHE A 91 -4.58 -2.69 -4.65
N LEU A 92 -4.10 -2.42 -5.88
CA LEU A 92 -3.17 -1.32 -6.13
C LEU A 92 -3.78 0.04 -5.73
N PHE A 93 -5.05 0.26 -6.07
CA PHE A 93 -5.77 1.48 -5.74
C PHE A 93 -5.84 1.70 -4.22
N LEU A 94 -6.26 0.67 -3.48
CA LEU A 94 -6.39 0.77 -2.03
C LEU A 94 -5.04 0.91 -1.31
N LEU A 95 -3.96 0.35 -1.85
CA LEU A 95 -2.62 0.60 -1.34
C LEU A 95 -2.16 2.04 -1.57
N ARG A 96 -2.48 2.64 -2.72
CA ARG A 96 -2.15 4.05 -2.98
C ARG A 96 -2.94 4.99 -2.08
N LEU A 97 -4.23 4.68 -1.85
CA LEU A 97 -5.05 5.38 -0.87
C LEU A 97 -4.50 5.26 0.56
N GLN A 98 -4.00 4.09 0.93
CA GLN A 98 -3.29 3.92 2.19
C GLN A 98 -2.03 4.80 2.25
N GLY A 99 -1.19 4.78 1.21
CA GLY A 99 0.03 5.59 1.14
C GLY A 99 -0.26 7.07 1.34
N TRP A 100 -1.27 7.60 0.65
CA TRP A 100 -1.76 8.97 0.84
C TRP A 100 -2.12 9.25 2.31
N SER A 101 -2.94 8.37 2.91
CA SER A 101 -3.36 8.51 4.31
C SER A 101 -2.17 8.46 5.26
N ASP A 102 -1.21 7.57 5.04
CA ASP A 102 -0.05 7.39 5.93
C ASP A 102 0.90 8.60 5.80
N HIS A 103 1.14 9.11 4.59
CA HIS A 103 1.94 10.33 4.36
C HIS A 103 1.30 11.58 4.96
N ARG A 104 -0.03 11.71 4.88
CA ARG A 104 -0.78 12.82 5.49
C ARG A 104 -0.59 12.91 7.01
N HIS A 105 -0.50 11.77 7.68
CA HIS A 105 -0.32 11.70 9.14
C HIS A 105 1.14 11.53 9.56
N ALA A 106 2.09 11.56 8.61
CA ALA A 106 3.51 11.42 8.94
C ALA A 106 3.98 12.59 9.82
N GLU A 107 4.93 12.32 10.73
CA GLU A 107 5.49 13.36 11.60
C GLU A 107 6.46 14.28 10.85
N LEU A 108 7.17 13.73 9.86
CA LEU A 108 8.24 14.39 9.12
C LEU A 108 7.69 15.11 7.88
N ASP A 109 8.03 16.38 7.70
CA ASP A 109 7.49 17.22 6.62
C ASP A 109 7.77 16.66 5.22
N HIS A 110 8.96 16.14 4.96
CA HIS A 110 9.31 15.55 3.67
C HIS A 110 8.52 14.26 3.34
N HIS A 111 7.88 13.62 4.33
CA HIS A 111 6.92 12.55 4.07
C HIS A 111 5.54 13.12 3.71
N ARG A 112 5.14 14.25 4.32
CA ARG A 112 3.90 14.95 3.98
C ARG A 112 3.95 15.56 2.60
N GLU A 113 5.11 16.03 2.14
CA GLU A 113 5.29 16.55 0.76
C GLU A 113 4.92 15.52 -0.32
N LYS A 114 4.91 14.22 0.01
CA LYS A 114 4.49 13.16 -0.92
C LYS A 114 2.98 13.08 -1.14
N THR A 115 2.17 13.70 -0.28
CA THR A 115 0.70 13.64 -0.41
C THR A 115 0.23 14.25 -1.73
N GLU A 116 0.88 15.31 -2.23
CA GLU A 116 0.54 15.91 -3.53
C GLU A 116 0.75 14.92 -4.69
N VAL A 117 1.81 14.12 -4.62
CA VAL A 117 2.09 13.06 -5.59
C VAL A 117 1.03 11.97 -5.50
N ASP A 118 0.66 11.55 -4.28
CA ASP A 118 -0.38 10.53 -4.12
C ASP A 118 -1.76 11.01 -4.60
N VAL A 119 -2.11 12.28 -4.36
CA VAL A 119 -3.35 12.89 -4.87
C VAL A 119 -3.35 12.89 -6.39
N THR A 120 -2.22 13.24 -7.01
CA THR A 120 -2.06 13.22 -8.48
C THR A 120 -2.21 11.79 -9.01
N ASP A 121 -1.53 10.81 -8.41
CA ASP A 121 -1.59 9.41 -8.80
C ASP A 121 -3.01 8.85 -8.68
N LEU A 122 -3.71 9.15 -7.59
CA LEU A 122 -5.09 8.71 -7.40
C LEU A 122 -6.02 9.38 -8.42
N SER A 123 -5.99 10.70 -8.52
CA SER A 123 -7.01 11.46 -9.27
C SER A 123 -6.80 11.52 -10.77
N LEU A 124 -5.55 11.65 -11.24
CA LEU A 124 -5.26 11.82 -12.66
C LEU A 124 -4.89 10.51 -13.36
N HIS A 125 -4.51 9.49 -12.60
CA HIS A 125 -4.10 8.21 -13.16
C HIS A 125 -5.07 7.11 -12.77
N LEU A 126 -5.15 6.75 -11.49
CA LEU A 126 -5.86 5.54 -11.08
C LEU A 126 -7.37 5.65 -11.21
N VAL A 127 -8.00 6.73 -10.73
CA VAL A 127 -9.46 6.92 -10.81
C VAL A 127 -9.96 6.79 -12.25
N PRO A 128 -9.41 7.51 -13.25
CA PRO A 128 -9.82 7.35 -14.65
C PRO A 128 -9.75 5.90 -15.17
N TYR A 129 -8.66 5.18 -14.87
CA TYR A 129 -8.54 3.76 -15.26
C TYR A 129 -9.55 2.87 -14.54
N CYS A 130 -9.79 3.12 -13.26
CA CYS A 130 -10.75 2.35 -12.47
C CYS A 130 -12.19 2.57 -12.94
N LEU A 131 -12.55 3.81 -13.28
CA LEU A 131 -13.85 4.15 -13.86
C LEU A 131 -14.06 3.45 -15.21
N ALA A 132 -13.07 3.55 -16.11
CA ALA A 132 -13.12 2.88 -17.40
C ALA A 132 -13.27 1.35 -17.25
N SER A 133 -12.51 0.76 -16.31
CA SER A 133 -12.59 -0.67 -16.00
C SER A 133 -13.96 -1.06 -15.43
N ALA A 134 -14.53 -0.24 -14.54
CA ALA A 134 -15.84 -0.50 -13.94
C ALA A 134 -16.96 -0.45 -14.99
N ILE A 135 -16.91 0.53 -15.89
CA ILE A 135 -17.87 0.66 -17.00
C ILE A 135 -17.77 -0.54 -17.95
N ALA A 136 -16.56 -0.97 -18.30
CA ALA A 136 -16.34 -2.08 -19.22
C ALA A 136 -16.70 -3.44 -18.60
N GLY A 137 -16.39 -3.62 -17.31
CA GLY A 137 -16.53 -4.90 -16.59
C GLY A 137 -17.86 -5.07 -15.86
N GLY A 138 -18.67 -4.01 -15.73
CA GLY A 138 -19.96 -4.03 -15.02
C GLY A 138 -19.85 -4.30 -13.52
N ARG A 139 -18.67 -4.11 -12.91
CA ARG A 139 -18.42 -4.24 -11.48
C ARG A 139 -17.59 -3.06 -11.00
N THR A 140 -17.94 -2.51 -9.83
CA THR A 140 -17.19 -1.40 -9.27
C THR A 140 -15.84 -1.87 -8.71
N LEU A 141 -14.93 -0.92 -8.46
CA LEU A 141 -13.65 -1.22 -7.81
C LEU A 141 -13.86 -1.78 -6.40
N TRP A 142 -14.85 -1.24 -5.68
CA TRP A 142 -15.21 -1.69 -4.35
C TRP A 142 -15.76 -3.12 -4.34
N ASP A 143 -16.67 -3.46 -5.24
CA ASP A 143 -17.22 -4.82 -5.36
C ASP A 143 -16.13 -5.86 -5.70
N ASP A 144 -15.12 -5.47 -6.46
CA ASP A 144 -13.96 -6.32 -6.74
C ASP A 144 -13.10 -6.55 -5.49
N ALA A 145 -12.76 -5.47 -4.77
CA ALA A 145 -11.98 -5.52 -3.54
C ALA A 145 -12.61 -6.43 -2.47
N GLN A 146 -13.93 -6.38 -2.31
CA GLN A 146 -14.67 -7.15 -1.31
C GLN A 146 -14.61 -8.67 -1.51
N GLN A 147 -14.25 -9.14 -2.72
CA GLN A 147 -14.21 -10.57 -3.00
C GLN A 147 -13.02 -11.30 -2.36
N TYR A 148 -11.96 -10.58 -1.98
CA TYR A 148 -10.69 -11.21 -1.58
C TYR A 148 -9.89 -10.45 -0.54
N LEU A 149 -10.19 -9.17 -0.28
CA LEU A 149 -9.48 -8.42 0.75
C LEU A 149 -10.08 -8.65 2.15
N PRO A 150 -9.25 -8.70 3.21
CA PRO A 150 -9.73 -8.85 4.56
C PRO A 150 -10.62 -7.68 5.01
N ASP A 151 -11.65 -7.98 5.80
CA ASP A 151 -12.61 -6.98 6.32
C ASP A 151 -11.94 -5.82 7.03
N ARG A 152 -10.89 -6.08 7.81
CA ARG A 152 -10.12 -5.01 8.50
C ARG A 152 -9.54 -4.03 7.50
N PHE A 153 -8.93 -4.53 6.42
CA PHE A 153 -8.34 -3.68 5.39
C PHE A 153 -9.40 -2.90 4.61
N LEU A 154 -10.55 -3.54 4.33
CA LEU A 154 -11.69 -2.88 3.69
C LEU A 154 -12.25 -1.74 4.57
N ARG A 155 -12.49 -1.98 5.86
CA ARG A 155 -12.99 -0.93 6.77
C ARG A 155 -12.05 0.27 6.84
N LEU A 156 -10.74 0.03 6.98
CA LEU A 156 -9.74 1.11 6.98
C LEU A 156 -9.70 1.84 5.63
N SER A 157 -9.76 1.09 4.52
CA SER A 157 -9.82 1.64 3.17
C SER A 157 -11.03 2.55 2.96
N ARG A 158 -12.20 2.16 3.48
CA ARG A 158 -13.42 2.97 3.43
C ARG A 158 -13.29 4.27 4.23
N ALA A 159 -12.73 4.19 5.45
CA ALA A 159 -12.46 5.38 6.25
C ALA A 159 -11.47 6.34 5.56
N ARG A 160 -10.42 5.80 4.93
CA ARG A 160 -9.46 6.58 4.12
C ARG A 160 -10.13 7.21 2.91
N ALA A 161 -11.01 6.50 2.22
CA ALA A 161 -11.77 7.01 1.08
C ALA A 161 -12.66 8.20 1.50
N ALA A 162 -13.35 8.07 2.62
CA ALA A 162 -14.16 9.14 3.19
C ALA A 162 -13.30 10.37 3.54
N ALA A 163 -12.13 10.17 4.15
CA ALA A 163 -11.19 11.25 4.44
C ALA A 163 -10.67 11.94 3.16
N PHE A 164 -10.37 11.15 2.10
CA PHE A 164 -9.91 11.68 0.82
C PHE A 164 -10.97 12.56 0.18
N VAL A 165 -12.22 12.09 0.10
CA VAL A 165 -13.33 12.87 -0.47
C VAL A 165 -13.66 14.10 0.38
N TYR A 166 -13.55 14.01 1.70
CA TYR A 166 -13.72 15.17 2.58
C TYR A 166 -12.69 16.28 2.28
N GLU A 167 -11.43 15.91 2.06
CA GLU A 167 -10.35 16.85 1.73
C GLU A 167 -10.39 17.31 0.26
N HIS A 168 -10.92 16.47 -0.62
CA HIS A 168 -11.04 16.71 -2.05
C HIS A 168 -12.50 16.51 -2.53
N PRO A 169 -13.42 17.44 -2.21
CA PRO A 169 -14.84 17.27 -2.51
C PRO A 169 -15.16 17.10 -4.00
N TRP A 170 -14.28 17.60 -4.89
CA TRP A 170 -14.40 17.42 -6.34
C TRP A 170 -14.26 15.95 -6.79
N ALA A 171 -13.75 15.07 -5.95
CA ALA A 171 -13.61 13.64 -6.26
C ALA A 171 -14.88 12.82 -5.91
N ALA A 172 -15.86 13.41 -5.21
CA ALA A 172 -16.98 12.67 -4.62
C ALA A 172 -17.75 11.80 -5.62
N ASP A 173 -18.10 12.36 -6.78
CA ASP A 173 -18.90 11.67 -7.80
C ASP A 173 -18.15 10.47 -8.42
N ASP A 174 -16.85 10.64 -8.68
CA ASP A 174 -16.01 9.57 -9.20
C ASP A 174 -15.87 8.44 -8.18
N TRP A 175 -15.63 8.77 -6.91
CA TRP A 175 -15.50 7.79 -5.84
C TRP A 175 -16.81 7.04 -5.56
N ALA A 176 -17.95 7.73 -5.65
CA ALA A 176 -19.26 7.09 -5.60
C ALA A 176 -19.46 6.09 -6.76
N THR A 177 -19.01 6.46 -7.96
CA THR A 177 -19.04 5.57 -9.15
C THR A 177 -18.12 4.37 -9.00
N LEU A 178 -16.99 4.53 -8.29
CA LEU A 178 -16.09 3.43 -7.93
C LEU A 178 -16.65 2.49 -6.83
N GLY A 179 -17.85 2.78 -6.31
CA GLY A 179 -18.55 1.96 -5.33
C GLY A 179 -18.29 2.34 -3.88
N PHE A 180 -17.56 3.43 -3.62
CA PHE A 180 -17.36 3.92 -2.25
C PHE A 180 -18.62 4.71 -1.81
N PRO A 181 -19.27 4.35 -0.69
CA PRO A 181 -20.51 4.98 -0.29
C PRO A 181 -20.29 6.43 0.16
N ALA A 182 -20.99 7.37 -0.47
CA ALA A 182 -20.99 8.78 -0.07
C ALA A 182 -21.62 9.01 1.33
N THR A 183 -22.44 8.08 1.80
CA THR A 183 -23.33 8.25 2.96
C THR A 183 -22.67 8.08 4.33
N GLU A 184 -21.37 7.75 4.40
CA GLU A 184 -20.58 7.79 5.64
C GLU A 184 -19.66 9.01 5.73
N LEU A 185 -19.81 9.97 4.80
CA LEU A 185 -19.19 11.30 4.86
C LEU A 185 -19.84 12.21 5.93
N GLU A 186 -20.90 11.73 6.61
CA GLU A 186 -21.43 12.39 7.82
C GLU A 186 -20.56 12.10 9.05
N ILE A 187 -19.52 12.92 9.20
CA ILE A 187 -19.06 13.50 10.47
C ILE A 187 -18.87 12.52 11.65
N ARG A 188 -17.63 12.09 11.89
CA ARG A 188 -17.04 12.07 13.24
C ARG A 188 -15.52 12.29 13.24
N ARG A 189 -15.11 13.57 13.26
CA ARG A 189 -13.78 14.12 13.64
C ARG A 189 -12.56 13.49 12.92
N PRO A 190 -11.34 14.07 13.00
CA PRO A 190 -10.16 13.44 12.43
C PRO A 190 -9.97 12.11 13.14
N ILE A 191 -9.97 11.01 12.40
CA ILE A 191 -9.46 9.74 12.88
C ILE A 191 -8.01 10.03 13.28
N ALA A 192 -7.72 9.88 14.58
CA ALA A 192 -6.34 9.90 15.06
C ALA A 192 -5.53 8.91 14.23
N SER A 193 -4.25 9.21 13.99
CA SER A 193 -3.31 8.43 13.19
C SER A 193 -3.64 6.92 13.17
N PRO A 194 -3.50 6.20 12.04
CA PRO A 194 -3.65 4.74 12.01
C PRO A 194 -2.86 4.01 13.13
N PHE A 195 -1.79 4.65 13.64
CA PHE A 195 -1.04 4.22 14.83
C PHE A 195 -1.84 4.29 16.14
N SER A 196 -2.68 5.30 16.34
CA SER A 196 -3.56 5.42 17.52
C SER A 196 -4.64 4.33 17.54
N LEU A 197 -5.16 3.94 16.37
CA LEU A 197 -6.10 2.81 16.25
C LEU A 197 -5.44 1.44 16.45
N LEU A 198 -4.12 1.33 16.25
CA LEU A 198 -3.36 0.11 16.58
C LEU A 198 -3.20 -0.04 18.10
N VAL A 199 -2.94 1.07 18.81
CA VAL A 199 -2.76 1.06 20.28
C VAL A 199 -4.07 0.81 21.02
N GLU A 200 -5.19 1.38 20.58
CA GLU A 200 -6.48 1.20 21.26
C GLU A 200 -7.00 -0.26 21.19
N TYR A 201 -6.69 -1.00 20.13
CA TYR A 201 -7.14 -2.39 19.97
C TYR A 201 -6.25 -3.40 20.73
N GLU A 202 -4.95 -3.14 20.87
CA GLU A 202 -4.08 -3.95 21.75
C GLU A 202 -4.56 -3.84 23.22
N THR A 203 -5.08 -2.68 23.63
CA THR A 203 -5.66 -2.53 24.97
C THR A 203 -7.03 -3.19 25.16
N GLU A 204 -7.84 -3.33 24.10
CA GLU A 204 -9.15 -4.02 24.19
C GLU A 204 -8.99 -5.55 24.15
N THR A 205 -8.03 -6.07 23.36
CA THR A 205 -7.78 -7.52 23.28
C THR A 205 -7.10 -8.09 24.53
N GLU A 206 -6.28 -7.31 25.25
CA GLU A 206 -5.80 -7.71 26.58
C GLU A 206 -6.89 -7.70 27.66
N SER A 207 -7.97 -6.92 27.48
CA SER A 207 -9.09 -6.90 28.44
C SER A 207 -10.05 -8.08 28.30
N GLU A 208 -10.24 -8.61 27.09
CA GLU A 208 -11.15 -9.75 26.84
C GLU A 208 -10.53 -11.12 27.18
N GLU A 209 -9.21 -11.27 27.20
CA GLU A 209 -8.55 -12.51 27.63
C GLU A 209 -8.47 -12.67 29.16
N SER A 210 -8.76 -11.61 29.94
CA SER A 210 -8.71 -11.65 31.40
C SER A 210 -9.99 -12.21 32.07
N ASP A 211 -11.09 -12.32 31.34
CA ASP A 211 -12.40 -12.73 31.88
C ASP A 211 -12.79 -14.20 31.64
N ILE A 212 -11.93 -15.01 31.02
CA ILE A 212 -12.21 -16.45 30.74
C ILE A 212 -11.53 -17.41 31.75
N SER A 213 -10.89 -16.90 32.81
CA SER A 213 -10.24 -17.74 33.84
C SER A 213 -10.97 -17.85 35.18
N SER A 214 -12.23 -17.42 35.29
CA SER A 214 -13.00 -17.55 36.55
C SER A 214 -14.43 -18.04 36.31
N SER A 215 -14.61 -19.33 36.03
CA SER A 215 -15.84 -20.09 36.31
C SER A 215 -15.56 -21.59 36.29
#